data_AF-A0A2G9U862-F1
#
_entry.id   AF-A0A2G9U862-F1
#
_cell.length_a   1.000
_cell.length_b   1.000
_cell.length_c   1.000
_cell.angle_alpha   90.00
_cell.angle_beta   90.00
_cell.angle_gamma   90.00
#
_symmetry.space_group_name_H-M   'P 1'
#
loop_
_entity.id
_entity.type
_entity.pdbx_description
1 polymer ?
#
loop_
_entity_poly.entity_id
_entity_poly.type
_entity_poly.pdbx_seq_one_letter_code
_entity_poly.pdbx_strand_id
1 'polypeptide(L)'
;MGDAPTASEVCGEIIPWISPLLTLTWMFAPALAMGNTIVMKLPERTPLSGLHMASLIQEAGFPEGVVNVVVGYRAKAGRALVTHKGINGMASIKILRKAIEDAAHFSDKTYPIEVNNRSPTIVFADSNRK
;
A
#
# COMPACT_ATOMS: atom_id res chain seq x y z
N MET A 1 -12.19 28.23 -0.79
CA MET A 1 -12.95 26.97 -0.85
C MET A 1 -12.04 26.03 -1.61
N GLY A 2 -11.23 25.25 -0.89
CA GLY A 2 -10.15 24.45 -1.49
C GLY A 2 -10.74 23.38 -2.40
N ASP A 3 -10.16 23.20 -3.56
CA ASP A 3 -10.61 22.24 -4.56
C ASP A 3 -10.86 20.86 -3.93
N ALA A 4 -12.02 20.30 -4.20
CA ALA A 4 -12.29 18.91 -3.84
C ALA A 4 -11.24 18.02 -4.54
N PRO A 5 -10.71 16.97 -3.87
CA PRO A 5 -9.73 16.08 -4.49
C PRO A 5 -10.35 15.49 -5.76
N THR A 6 -9.78 15.85 -6.91
CA THR A 6 -10.20 15.34 -8.21
C THR A 6 -9.80 13.88 -8.29
N ALA A 7 -10.77 13.00 -8.01
CA ALA A 7 -10.65 11.56 -8.17
C ALA A 7 -10.41 11.20 -9.65
N SER A 8 -9.14 10.97 -10.02
CA SER A 8 -8.69 10.33 -11.28
C SER A 8 -7.17 10.04 -11.20
N GLU A 9 -6.69 9.59 -10.06
CA GLU A 9 -5.25 9.37 -9.84
C GLU A 9 -4.89 7.88 -9.83
N VAL A 10 -3.65 7.56 -10.22
CA VAL A 10 -3.10 6.21 -10.14
C VAL A 10 -2.32 6.09 -8.83
N CYS A 11 -2.73 5.16 -7.97
CA CYS A 11 -2.07 4.87 -6.69
C CYS A 11 -1.19 3.62 -6.79
N GLY A 12 0.06 3.74 -6.35
CA GLY A 12 0.98 2.62 -6.21
C GLY A 12 1.00 2.09 -4.78
N GLU A 13 0.72 0.81 -4.60
CA GLU A 13 0.64 0.19 -3.27
C GLU A 13 1.69 -0.92 -3.11
N ILE A 14 2.47 -0.87 -2.04
CA ILE A 14 3.46 -1.91 -1.72
C ILE A 14 3.04 -2.64 -0.45
N ILE A 15 2.48 -3.84 -0.62
CA ILE A 15 1.98 -4.68 0.46
C ILE A 15 3.14 -5.47 1.09
N PRO A 16 3.28 -5.47 2.43
CA PRO A 16 4.31 -6.24 3.12
C PRO A 16 3.86 -7.67 3.41
N TRP A 17 4.77 -8.43 3.99
CA TRP A 17 4.58 -9.84 4.32
C TRP A 17 3.91 -10.10 5.68
N ILE A 18 3.76 -9.11 6.57
CA ILE A 18 3.43 -9.34 7.99
C ILE A 18 1.97 -9.73 8.23
N SER A 19 1.04 -9.08 7.54
CA SER A 19 -0.40 -9.42 7.53
C SER A 19 -0.97 -9.09 6.14
N PRO A 20 -0.59 -9.83 5.08
CA PRO A 20 -0.79 -9.41 3.70
C PRO A 20 -2.24 -9.06 3.37
N LEU A 21 -3.21 -9.87 3.82
CA LEU A 21 -4.62 -9.65 3.54
C LEU A 21 -5.19 -8.42 4.27
N LEU A 22 -4.91 -8.30 5.57
CA LEU A 22 -5.37 -7.16 6.38
C LEU A 22 -4.77 -5.84 5.88
N THR A 23 -3.46 -5.81 5.67
CA THR A 23 -2.78 -4.62 5.16
C THR A 23 -3.28 -4.25 3.77
N LEU A 24 -3.46 -5.24 2.89
CA LEU A 24 -4.04 -5.03 1.58
C LEU A 24 -5.40 -4.33 1.69
N THR A 25 -6.32 -4.86 2.51
CA THR A 25 -7.66 -4.26 2.66
C THR A 25 -7.63 -2.82 3.17
N TRP A 26 -6.72 -2.48 4.08
CA TRP A 26 -6.60 -1.12 4.59
C TRP A 26 -6.04 -0.12 3.57
N MET A 27 -5.29 -0.60 2.57
CA MET A 27 -4.69 0.25 1.56
C MET A 27 -5.61 0.45 0.36
N PHE A 28 -6.09 -0.65 -0.22
CA PHE A 28 -6.83 -0.56 -1.48
C PHE A 28 -8.28 -0.05 -1.29
N ALA A 29 -8.94 -0.41 -0.17
CA ALA A 29 -10.33 -0.05 0.05
C ALA A 29 -10.57 1.47 0.07
N PRO A 30 -9.81 2.30 0.82
CA PRO A 30 -9.97 3.75 0.76
C PRO A 30 -9.55 4.32 -0.60
N ALA A 31 -8.53 3.78 -1.27
CA ALA A 31 -8.13 4.24 -2.61
C ALA A 31 -9.26 4.06 -3.63
N LEU A 32 -9.88 2.88 -3.67
CA LEU A 32 -11.01 2.60 -4.55
C LEU A 32 -12.26 3.39 -4.16
N ALA A 33 -12.54 3.56 -2.86
CA ALA A 33 -13.68 4.35 -2.39
C ALA A 33 -13.57 5.84 -2.79
N MET A 34 -12.34 6.35 -2.91
CA MET A 34 -12.06 7.70 -3.40
C MET A 34 -12.05 7.80 -4.93
N GLY A 35 -12.32 6.71 -5.65
CA GLY A 35 -12.37 6.70 -7.13
C GLY A 35 -11.00 6.61 -7.81
N ASN A 36 -9.95 6.20 -7.10
CA ASN A 36 -8.63 6.01 -7.70
C ASN A 36 -8.49 4.65 -8.39
N THR A 37 -7.51 4.56 -9.29
CA THR A 37 -7.04 3.28 -9.84
C THR A 37 -5.78 2.85 -9.09
N ILE A 38 -5.58 1.54 -8.95
CA ILE A 38 -4.50 1.01 -8.10
C ILE A 38 -3.59 0.04 -8.84
N VAL A 39 -2.30 0.10 -8.50
CA VAL A 39 -1.30 -0.90 -8.84
C VAL A 39 -0.73 -1.47 -7.53
N MET A 40 -1.19 -2.66 -7.16
CA MET A 40 -0.80 -3.35 -5.95
C MET A 40 0.36 -4.32 -6.21
N LYS A 41 1.49 -4.07 -5.55
CA LYS A 41 2.61 -5.00 -5.47
C LYS A 41 2.46 -5.89 -4.25
N LEU A 42 2.33 -7.20 -4.47
CA LEU A 42 2.25 -8.21 -3.40
C LEU A 42 3.63 -8.64 -2.90
N PRO A 43 3.75 -9.11 -1.63
CA PRO A 43 5.00 -9.66 -1.11
C PRO A 43 5.39 -10.95 -1.86
N GLU A 44 6.65 -11.04 -2.27
CA GLU A 44 7.17 -12.18 -3.04
C GLU A 44 7.14 -13.51 -2.26
N ARG A 45 7.17 -13.45 -0.92
CA ARG A 45 7.17 -14.65 -0.06
C ARG A 45 5.77 -15.14 0.30
N THR A 46 4.78 -14.26 0.28
CA THR A 46 3.41 -14.55 0.75
C THR A 46 2.34 -13.97 -0.18
N PRO A 47 2.38 -14.23 -1.50
CA PRO A 47 1.47 -13.58 -2.45
C PRO A 47 0.07 -14.22 -2.49
N LEU A 48 -0.09 -15.47 -2.04
CA LEU A 48 -1.27 -16.29 -2.35
C LEU A 48 -2.60 -15.69 -1.89
N SER A 49 -2.66 -15.12 -0.68
CA SER A 49 -3.88 -14.48 -0.19
C SER A 49 -4.24 -13.21 -0.96
N GLY A 50 -3.24 -12.44 -1.39
CA GLY A 50 -3.45 -11.26 -2.25
C GLY A 50 -3.88 -11.64 -3.66
N LEU A 51 -3.35 -12.74 -4.21
CA LEU A 51 -3.77 -13.27 -5.50
C LEU A 51 -5.20 -13.81 -5.45
N HIS A 52 -5.58 -14.47 -4.35
CA HIS A 52 -6.97 -14.89 -4.17
C HIS A 52 -7.91 -13.68 -4.02
N MET A 53 -7.51 -12.64 -3.30
CA MET A 53 -8.28 -11.39 -3.29
C MET A 53 -8.43 -10.80 -4.70
N ALA A 54 -7.39 -10.85 -5.54
CA ALA A 54 -7.48 -10.39 -6.92
C ALA A 54 -8.53 -11.18 -7.74
N SER A 55 -8.67 -12.49 -7.52
CA SER A 55 -9.74 -13.26 -8.17
C SER A 55 -11.13 -12.82 -7.70
N LEU A 56 -11.29 -12.58 -6.40
CA LEU A 56 -12.55 -12.08 -5.83
C LEU A 56 -12.91 -10.67 -6.36
N ILE A 57 -11.91 -9.80 -6.56
CA ILE A 57 -12.11 -8.48 -7.16
C ILE A 57 -12.58 -8.61 -8.61
N GLN A 58 -12.03 -9.57 -9.36
CA GLN A 58 -12.47 -9.84 -10.72
C GLN A 58 -13.92 -10.36 -10.74
N GLU A 59 -14.27 -11.28 -9.83
CA GLU A 59 -15.64 -11.78 -9.65
C GLU A 59 -16.63 -10.68 -9.25
N ALA A 60 -16.18 -9.68 -8.47
CA ALA A 60 -16.99 -8.54 -8.07
C ALA A 60 -17.29 -7.55 -9.21
N GLY A 61 -16.66 -7.70 -10.38
CA GLY A 61 -16.98 -6.93 -11.58
C GLY A 61 -16.40 -5.52 -11.62
N PHE A 62 -15.25 -5.28 -10.98
CA PHE A 62 -14.54 -4.02 -11.13
C PHE A 62 -14.16 -3.78 -12.61
N PRO A 63 -14.24 -2.53 -13.12
CA PRO A 63 -13.85 -2.24 -14.50
C PRO A 63 -12.38 -2.61 -14.77
N GLU A 64 -12.09 -2.98 -16.02
CA GLU A 64 -10.73 -3.33 -16.45
C GLU A 64 -9.75 -2.19 -16.17
N GLY A 65 -8.57 -2.53 -15.65
CA GLY A 65 -7.51 -1.56 -15.33
C GLY A 65 -7.70 -0.77 -14.03
N VAL A 66 -8.84 -0.90 -13.34
CA VAL A 66 -9.04 -0.22 -12.04
C VAL A 66 -8.17 -0.85 -10.95
N VAL A 67 -8.08 -2.19 -10.93
CA VAL A 67 -7.24 -2.93 -9.99
C VAL A 67 -6.21 -3.74 -10.75
N ASN A 68 -4.93 -3.42 -10.53
CA ASN A 68 -3.81 -4.10 -11.15
C ASN A 68 -2.95 -4.74 -10.06
N VAL A 69 -2.63 -6.03 -10.20
CA VAL A 69 -1.85 -6.78 -9.21
C VAL A 69 -0.57 -7.30 -9.81
N VAL A 70 0.56 -7.02 -9.15
CA VAL A 70 1.89 -7.46 -9.58
C VAL A 70 2.56 -8.22 -8.44
N VAL A 71 3.11 -9.39 -8.76
CA VAL A 71 4.00 -10.13 -7.86
C VAL A 71 5.44 -9.92 -8.34
N GLY A 72 6.32 -9.49 -7.44
CA GLY A 72 7.72 -9.30 -7.81
C GLY A 72 8.60 -8.92 -6.63
N TYR A 73 9.91 -8.90 -6.84
CA TYR A 73 10.84 -8.51 -5.80
C TYR A 73 10.76 -7.03 -5.48
N ARG A 74 10.85 -6.69 -4.20
CA ARG A 74 10.85 -5.30 -3.72
C ARG A 74 11.87 -4.41 -4.45
N ALA A 75 13.09 -4.88 -4.65
CA ALA A 75 14.17 -4.09 -5.26
C ALA A 75 13.91 -3.72 -6.73
N LYS A 76 13.12 -4.52 -7.44
CA LYS A 76 12.81 -4.32 -8.86
C LYS A 76 11.42 -3.72 -9.04
N ALA A 77 10.38 -4.48 -8.69
CA ALA A 77 8.99 -4.07 -8.86
C ALA A 77 8.63 -2.89 -7.94
N GLY A 78 8.99 -2.97 -6.65
CA GLY A 78 8.72 -1.88 -5.71
C GLY A 78 9.41 -0.58 -6.10
N ARG A 79 10.68 -0.64 -6.53
CA ARG A 79 11.40 0.55 -7.03
C ARG A 79 10.75 1.12 -8.30
N ALA A 80 10.36 0.26 -9.24
CA ALA A 80 9.69 0.69 -10.46
C ALA A 80 8.41 1.47 -10.16
N LEU A 81 7.54 0.97 -9.28
CA LEU A 81 6.32 1.66 -8.86
C LEU A 81 6.62 3.06 -8.29
N VAL A 82 7.59 3.16 -7.38
CA VAL A 82 7.93 4.44 -6.74
C VAL A 82 8.43 5.47 -7.74
N THR A 83 9.28 5.05 -8.68
CA THR A 83 9.88 5.96 -9.68
C THR A 83 8.99 6.23 -10.90
N HIS A 84 7.87 5.52 -11.06
CA HIS A 84 7.05 5.61 -12.26
C HIS A 84 6.29 6.95 -12.34
N LYS A 85 6.46 7.72 -13.41
CA LYS A 85 5.83 9.06 -13.54
C LYS A 85 4.30 9.03 -13.61
N GLY A 86 3.72 7.94 -14.11
CA GLY A 86 2.27 7.75 -14.18
C GLY A 86 1.62 7.28 -12.87
N ILE A 87 2.35 7.28 -11.74
CA ILE A 87 1.77 7.01 -10.42
C ILE A 87 1.76 8.35 -9.65
N ASN A 88 0.59 8.80 -9.23
CA ASN A 88 0.37 10.09 -8.58
C ASN A 88 0.51 10.00 -7.05
N GLY A 89 -0.04 8.93 -6.46
CA GLY A 89 -0.02 8.67 -5.03
C GLY A 89 0.69 7.35 -4.72
N MET A 90 1.37 7.27 -3.59
CA MET A 90 1.99 6.03 -3.13
C MET A 90 1.40 5.66 -1.77
N ALA A 91 1.34 4.37 -1.45
CA ALA A 91 1.13 3.89 -0.10
C ALA A 91 2.06 2.69 0.14
N SER A 92 2.82 2.72 1.24
CA SER A 92 3.74 1.64 1.58
C SER A 92 3.92 1.57 3.08
N ILE A 93 4.02 0.34 3.60
CA ILE A 93 4.38 0.17 5.00
C ILE A 93 5.81 -0.37 5.17
N LYS A 94 6.52 0.21 6.14
CA LYS A 94 7.80 -0.22 6.74
C LYS A 94 9.09 -0.13 5.92
N ILE A 95 9.13 -0.62 4.68
CA ILE A 95 10.44 -1.05 4.11
C ILE A 95 11.00 -0.05 3.10
N LEU A 96 10.22 0.89 2.59
CA LEU A 96 10.71 1.77 1.54
C LEU A 96 11.38 3.06 1.99
N ARG A 97 11.53 3.37 3.27
CA ARG A 97 12.09 4.67 3.72
C ARG A 97 13.32 5.11 2.92
N LYS A 98 14.36 4.28 2.77
CA LYS A 98 15.55 4.65 1.96
C LYS A 98 15.29 4.79 0.46
N ALA A 99 14.47 3.90 -0.12
CA ALA A 99 14.16 3.95 -1.55
C ALA A 99 13.13 5.05 -1.91
N ILE A 100 12.25 5.40 -0.97
CA ILE A 100 11.34 6.55 -1.03
C ILE A 100 12.15 7.81 -0.75
N GLU A 101 13.08 7.86 0.21
CA GLU A 101 13.96 9.01 0.42
C GLU A 101 14.76 9.29 -0.86
N ASP A 102 15.42 8.27 -1.40
CA ASP A 102 16.18 8.37 -2.65
C ASP A 102 15.29 8.78 -3.84
N ALA A 103 14.01 8.37 -3.88
CA ALA A 103 13.09 8.68 -4.98
C ALA A 103 12.24 9.96 -4.77
N ALA A 104 11.97 10.36 -3.53
CA ALA A 104 11.21 11.55 -3.15
C ALA A 104 12.02 12.82 -3.45
N HIS A 105 13.35 12.73 -3.51
CA HIS A 105 14.18 13.77 -4.11
C HIS A 105 13.87 14.01 -5.60
N PHE A 106 13.20 13.08 -6.28
CA PHE A 106 12.89 13.14 -7.72
C PHE A 106 11.38 13.17 -8.01
N SER A 107 10.50 13.24 -7.00
CA SER A 107 9.07 13.03 -7.19
C SER A 107 8.22 13.84 -6.21
N ASP A 108 7.27 14.61 -6.74
CA ASP A 108 6.27 15.39 -5.99
C ASP A 108 5.12 14.54 -5.42
N LYS A 109 5.35 13.23 -5.21
CA LYS A 109 4.29 12.31 -4.77
C LYS A 109 4.13 12.34 -3.27
N THR A 110 2.90 12.12 -2.81
CA THR A 110 2.64 11.93 -1.37
C THR A 110 2.93 10.49 -0.97
N TYR A 111 3.67 10.33 0.14
CA TYR A 111 4.04 9.03 0.71
C TYR A 111 3.56 8.94 2.17
N PRO A 112 2.35 8.43 2.44
CA PRO A 112 1.98 7.97 3.77
C PRO A 112 2.81 6.72 4.09
N ILE A 113 3.63 6.83 5.14
CA ILE A 113 4.54 5.77 5.57
C ILE A 113 4.16 5.36 6.99
N GLU A 114 3.69 4.14 7.15
CA GLU A 114 3.63 3.50 8.46
C GLU A 114 4.98 2.86 8.78
N VAL A 115 5.64 3.36 9.81
CA VAL A 115 6.91 2.84 10.31
C VAL A 115 6.67 1.92 11.51
N ASN A 116 7.62 1.01 11.76
CA ASN A 116 7.51 0.05 12.85
C ASN A 116 7.19 0.74 14.18
N ASN A 117 6.13 0.31 14.85
CA ASN A 117 5.84 0.77 16.18
C ASN A 117 6.68 -0.03 17.19
N ARG A 118 7.41 0.64 18.08
CA ARG A 118 7.85 0.04 19.34
C ARG A 118 6.81 0.43 20.37
N SER A 119 5.78 -0.39 20.52
CA SER A 119 4.69 -0.11 21.46
C SER A 119 5.11 -0.50 22.88
N PRO A 120 5.45 0.44 23.77
CA PRO A 120 5.71 0.09 25.15
C PRO A 120 4.42 -0.38 25.80
N THR A 121 4.53 -1.40 26.64
CA THR A 121 3.45 -1.79 27.56
C THR A 121 3.90 -1.39 28.96
N ILE A 122 3.22 -0.41 29.55
CA ILE A 122 3.52 0.08 30.90
C ILE A 122 2.59 -0.63 31.89
N VAL A 123 3.18 -1.39 32.80
CA VAL A 123 2.45 -2.19 33.78
C VAL A 123 2.72 -1.60 35.17
N PHE A 124 1.69 -1.04 35.80
CA PHE A 124 1.79 -0.43 37.12
C PHE A 124 1.75 -1.48 38.24
N ALA A 125 2.22 -1.12 39.43
CA ALA A 125 2.30 -2.01 40.58
C ALA A 125 0.93 -2.58 41.02
N ASP A 126 -0.14 -1.81 40.77
CA ASP A 126 -1.55 -2.11 41.07
C ASP A 126 -2.32 -2.75 39.90
N SER A 127 -1.65 -3.05 38.79
CA SER A 127 -2.28 -3.69 37.64
C SER A 127 -2.78 -5.11 37.95
N ASN A 128 -3.89 -5.49 37.32
CA ASN A 128 -4.45 -6.83 37.41
C ASN A 128 -3.54 -7.84 36.68
N ARG A 129 -2.99 -8.82 37.41
CA ARG A 129 -2.00 -9.78 36.90
C ARG A 129 -2.59 -11.11 36.40
N LYS A 130 -3.91 -11.21 36.30
CA LYS A 130 -4.57 -12.45 35.86
C LYS A 130 -4.49 -12.67 34.35
#